data_AF-A0A392PKU7-F1
#
_entry.id   AF-A0A392PKU7-F1
#
_cell.length_a   1.000
_cell.length_b   1.000
_cell.length_c   1.000
_cell.angle_alpha   90.00
_cell.angle_beta   90.00
_cell.angle_gamma   90.00
#
_symmetry.space_group_name_H-M   'P 1'
#
loop_
_entity.id
_entity.type
_entity.pdbx_description
1 polymer ?
#
loop_
_entity_poly.entity_id
_entity_poly.type
_entity_poly.pdbx_seq_one_letter_code
_entity_poly.pdbx_strand_id
1 'polypeptide(L)'
;MPPIWSEVMRFFTNPHKPVILALSRADPKKNLTTLLKAFGESRPLRELANLMLIMGNRDDIDEMSSGNASVLVTVLKLIDKYDLYGQVAYPKHHKQSDVPDIYRYSAKTK
;
A
#
# COMPACT_ATOMS: atom_id res chain seq x y z
N MET A 1 5.34 -9.42 -17.11
CA MET A 1 5.30 -8.68 -15.83
C MET A 1 4.74 -9.60 -14.75
N PRO A 2 5.30 -9.61 -13.52
CA PRO A 2 4.74 -10.35 -12.40
C PRO A 2 3.22 -10.13 -12.24
N PRO A 3 2.40 -11.16 -11.96
CA PRO A 3 0.95 -11.03 -11.84
C PRO A 3 0.50 -10.02 -10.79
N ILE A 4 1.28 -9.82 -9.73
CA ILE A 4 1.00 -8.81 -8.69
C ILE A 4 0.90 -7.38 -9.24
N TRP A 5 1.47 -7.10 -10.42
CA TRP A 5 1.44 -5.76 -10.98
C TRP A 5 0.12 -5.33 -11.54
N SER A 6 -0.71 -6.22 -12.10
CA SER A 6 -2.07 -5.80 -12.46
C SER A 6 -2.86 -5.38 -11.22
N GLU A 7 -2.64 -6.08 -10.08
CA GLU A 7 -3.27 -5.75 -8.80
C GLU A 7 -2.79 -4.45 -8.18
N VAL A 8 -1.52 -4.08 -8.38
CA VAL A 8 -0.98 -2.82 -7.87
C VAL A 8 -1.33 -1.65 -8.79
N MET A 9 -1.15 -1.82 -10.10
CA MET A 9 -1.25 -0.70 -11.05
C MET A 9 -2.67 -0.15 -11.16
N ARG A 10 -3.71 -0.96 -10.88
CA ARG A 10 -5.11 -0.48 -10.83
C ARG A 10 -5.35 0.62 -9.79
N PHE A 11 -4.45 0.82 -8.83
CA PHE A 11 -4.55 1.86 -7.83
C PHE A 11 -3.86 3.16 -8.22
N PHE A 12 -2.95 3.15 -9.19
CA PHE A 12 -2.11 4.31 -9.51
C PHE A 12 -2.63 5.04 -10.75
N THR A 13 -2.89 6.34 -10.61
CA THR A 13 -3.20 7.23 -11.74
C THR A 13 -1.95 7.47 -12.59
N ASN A 14 -0.80 7.63 -11.94
CA ASN A 14 0.50 7.75 -12.63
C ASN A 14 1.46 6.66 -12.13
N PRO A 15 1.55 5.50 -12.80
CA PRO A 15 2.42 4.40 -12.41
C PRO A 15 3.92 4.64 -12.72
N HIS A 16 4.27 5.75 -13.38
CA HIS A 16 5.67 6.10 -13.66
C HIS A 16 6.37 6.76 -12.46
N LYS A 17 5.62 7.26 -11.48
CA LYS A 17 6.22 7.79 -10.25
C LYS A 17 6.94 6.69 -9.46
N PRO A 18 8.04 7.00 -8.78
CA PRO A 18 8.67 6.08 -7.84
C PRO A 18 7.72 5.64 -6.73
N VAL A 19 7.98 4.45 -6.20
CA VAL A 19 7.11 3.84 -5.20
C VAL A 19 7.82 3.66 -3.87
N ILE A 20 7.23 4.24 -2.83
CA ILE A 20 7.56 3.97 -1.44
C ILE A 20 6.88 2.65 -1.06
N LEU A 21 7.67 1.63 -0.75
CA LEU A 21 7.17 0.30 -0.40
C LEU A 21 7.11 0.12 1.12
N ALA A 22 5.95 -0.32 1.61
CA ALA A 22 5.80 -0.89 2.95
C ALA A 22 5.20 -2.30 2.84
N LEU A 23 6.03 -3.31 3.14
CA LEU A 23 5.63 -4.71 3.16
C LEU A 23 5.62 -5.21 4.60
N SER A 24 4.42 -5.42 5.16
CA SER A 24 4.25 -5.97 6.50
C SER A 24 2.82 -6.46 6.69
N ARG A 25 2.57 -7.41 7.58
CA ARG A 25 1.17 -7.76 7.93
C ARG A 25 0.44 -6.54 8.48
N ALA A 26 -0.89 -6.50 8.31
CA ALA A 26 -1.78 -5.51 8.92
C ALA A 26 -1.86 -5.64 10.47
N ASP A 27 -0.73 -5.62 11.16
CA ASP A 27 -0.65 -5.80 12.61
C ASP A 27 -0.54 -4.42 13.28
N PRO A 28 -1.31 -4.11 14.35
CA PRO A 28 -1.23 -2.82 15.05
C PRO A 28 0.17 -2.45 15.56
N LYS A 29 1.05 -3.44 15.79
CA LYS A 29 2.45 -3.20 16.18
C LYS A 29 3.31 -2.72 15.01
N LYS A 30 2.79 -2.76 13.79
CA LYS A 30 3.44 -2.21 12.59
C LYS A 30 2.92 -0.78 12.39
N ASN A 31 3.83 0.18 12.31
CA ASN A 31 3.53 1.61 12.21
C ASN A 31 3.05 2.05 10.81
N LEU A 32 2.24 1.22 10.13
CA LEU A 32 1.73 1.49 8.78
C LEU A 32 0.85 2.74 8.72
N THR A 33 0.04 2.95 9.75
CA THR A 33 -0.85 4.12 9.84
C THR A 33 -0.05 5.42 10.02
N THR A 34 1.07 5.37 10.75
CA THR A 34 1.98 6.52 10.89
C THR A 34 2.66 6.87 9.57
N LEU A 35 3.12 5.87 8.81
CA LEU A 35 3.68 6.10 7.47
C LEU A 35 2.64 6.75 6.54
N LEU A 36 1.41 6.22 6.53
CA LEU A 36 0.35 6.75 5.69
C LEU A 36 -0.04 8.19 6.07
N LYS A 37 -0.06 8.53 7.37
CA LYS A 37 -0.26 9.91 7.83
C LYS A 37 0.84 10.84 7.33
N ALA A 38 2.11 10.45 7.52
CA ALA A 38 3.25 11.24 7.06
C ALA A 38 3.24 11.45 5.55
N PHE A 39 2.87 10.41 4.79
CA PHE A 39 2.68 10.51 3.34
C PHE A 39 1.51 11.45 2.97
N GLY A 40 0.37 11.31 3.63
CA GLY A 40 -0.82 12.14 3.39
C GLY A 40 -0.62 13.62 3.70
N GLU A 41 0.17 13.93 4.73
CA GLU A 41 0.45 15.30 5.16
C GLU A 41 1.49 16.01 4.27
N SER A 42 2.35 15.26 3.59
CA SER A 42 3.41 15.81 2.73
C SER A 42 2.97 15.89 1.27
N ARG A 43 2.42 17.04 0.86
CA ARG A 43 2.11 17.31 -0.56
C ARG A 43 3.32 17.11 -1.49
N PRO A 44 4.54 17.61 -1.18
CA PRO A 44 5.70 17.38 -2.05
C PRO A 44 6.00 15.89 -2.25
N LEU A 45 5.85 15.07 -1.20
CA LEU A 45 6.10 13.63 -1.30
C LEU A 45 5.07 12.93 -2.21
N ARG A 46 3.80 13.32 -2.12
CA ARG A 46 2.70 12.82 -2.97
C ARG A 46 2.86 13.20 -4.44
N GLU A 47 3.42 14.38 -4.71
CA GLU A 47 3.71 14.80 -6.07
C GLU A 47 4.85 13.97 -6.68
N LEU A 48 5.84 13.58 -5.88
CA LEU A 48 7.02 12.84 -6.33
C LEU A 48 6.83 11.32 -6.37
N ALA A 49 6.03 10.72 -5.49
CA ALA A 49 5.98 9.27 -5.33
C ALA A 49 4.56 8.73 -5.11
N ASN A 50 4.38 7.45 -5.43
CA ASN A 50 3.24 6.65 -4.97
C ASN A 50 3.62 5.85 -3.72
N LEU A 51 2.63 5.32 -3.01
CA LEU A 51 2.80 4.47 -1.83
C LEU A 51 2.20 3.09 -2.08
N MET A 52 2.97 2.03 -1.82
CA MET A 52 2.50 0.64 -1.93
C MET A 52 2.53 -0.03 -0.56
N LEU A 53 1.34 -0.44 -0.09
CA LEU A 53 1.11 -1.10 1.18
C LEU A 53 0.75 -2.58 0.96
N ILE A 54 1.74 -3.47 1.07
CA ILE A 54 1.52 -4.92 1.03
C ILE A 54 1.20 -5.39 2.45
N MET A 55 -0.09 -5.55 2.75
CA MET A 55 -0.63 -5.70 4.11
C MET A 55 -1.05 -7.12 4.50
N GLY A 56 -0.49 -8.14 3.85
CA GLY A 56 -0.99 -9.51 3.95
C GLY A 56 -2.14 -9.79 2.97
N ASN A 57 -2.72 -10.99 3.08
CA ASN A 57 -3.80 -11.44 2.20
C ASN A 57 -5.15 -11.30 2.90
N ARG A 58 -6.17 -10.88 2.14
CA ARG A 58 -7.55 -10.74 2.62
C ARG A 58 -8.54 -10.98 1.49
N ASP A 59 -9.65 -11.63 1.80
CA ASP A 59 -10.80 -11.76 0.91
C ASP A 59 -11.88 -10.75 1.31
N ASP A 60 -12.30 -10.82 2.57
CA ASP A 60 -13.22 -9.91 3.25
C ASP A 60 -12.54 -9.25 4.46
N ILE A 61 -12.88 -7.98 4.74
CA ILE A 61 -12.42 -7.24 5.92
C ILE A 61 -13.12 -7.75 7.17
N ASP A 62 -14.39 -8.15 7.06
CA ASP A 62 -15.21 -8.57 8.20
C ASP A 62 -14.79 -9.96 8.74
N GLU A 63 -14.10 -10.77 7.92
CA GLU A 63 -13.55 -12.07 8.30
C GLU A 63 -12.12 -11.99 8.89
N MET A 64 -11.51 -10.81 8.90
CA MET A 64 -10.16 -10.64 9.46
C MET A 64 -10.19 -10.66 10.99
N SER A 65 -9.03 -10.95 11.60
CA SER A 65 -8.88 -10.73 13.05
C SER A 65 -9.14 -9.26 13.40
N SER A 66 -9.78 -9.01 14.54
CA SER A 66 -10.19 -7.66 14.96
C SER A 66 -9.07 -6.62 14.91
N GLY A 67 -7.84 -7.02 15.28
CA GLY A 67 -6.65 -6.18 15.17
C GLY A 67 -6.30 -5.82 13.73
N ASN A 68 -6.33 -6.78 12.82
CA ASN A 68 -5.98 -6.54 11.41
C ASN A 68 -7.06 -5.76 10.67
N ALA A 69 -8.33 -6.07 10.93
CA ALA A 69 -9.47 -5.32 10.41
C ALA A 69 -9.38 -3.84 10.82
N SER A 70 -9.11 -3.57 12.11
CA SER A 70 -8.97 -2.20 12.63
C SER A 70 -7.86 -1.40 11.94
N VAL A 71 -6.70 -2.03 11.68
CA VAL A 71 -5.60 -1.39 10.93
C VAL A 71 -6.03 -1.05 9.52
N LEU A 72 -6.65 -1.98 8.80
CA LEU A 72 -7.09 -1.75 7.42
C LEU A 72 -8.19 -0.68 7.34
N VAL A 73 -9.18 -0.71 8.24
CA VAL A 73 -10.21 0.33 8.34
C VAL A 73 -9.56 1.69 8.60
N THR A 74 -8.54 1.75 9.44
CA THR A 74 -7.80 2.99 9.69
C THR A 74 -7.07 3.46 8.43
N VAL A 75 -6.43 2.55 7.68
CA VAL A 75 -5.80 2.88 6.39
C VAL A 75 -6.81 3.46 5.41
N LEU A 76 -7.99 2.84 5.26
CA LEU A 76 -9.05 3.33 4.38
C LEU A 76 -9.54 4.73 4.78
N LYS A 77 -9.75 4.96 6.08
CA LYS A 77 -10.11 6.29 6.61
C LYS A 77 -9.05 7.36 6.33
N LEU A 78 -7.77 7.00 6.37
CA LEU A 78 -6.68 7.95 6.08
C LEU A 78 -6.55 8.23 4.57
N ILE A 79 -6.76 7.22 3.72
CA ILE A 79 -6.80 7.40 2.26
C ILE A 79 -7.90 8.39 1.89
N ASP A 80 -9.09 8.21 2.44
CA ASP A 80 -10.23 9.11 2.25
C ASP A 80 -9.92 10.52 2.78
N LYS A 81 -9.49 10.62 4.05
CA LYS A 81 -9.18 11.91 4.70
C LYS A 81 -8.19 12.77 3.93
N TYR A 82 -7.15 12.18 3.36
CA TYR A 82 -6.09 12.92 2.65
C TYR A 82 -6.27 12.93 1.12
N ASP A 83 -7.37 12.39 0.60
CA ASP A 83 -7.64 12.27 -0.84
C ASP A 83 -6.48 11.59 -1.61
N LEU A 84 -6.12 10.39 -1.17
CA LEU A 84 -4.96 9.64 -1.69
C LEU A 84 -5.30 8.65 -2.81
N TYR A 85 -6.50 8.77 -3.37
CA TYR A 85 -6.94 7.96 -4.50
C TYR A 85 -6.00 8.18 -5.70
N GLY A 86 -5.65 7.10 -6.39
CA GLY A 86 -4.68 7.18 -7.49
C GLY A 86 -3.21 7.21 -7.07
N GLN A 87 -2.91 7.21 -5.76
CA GLN A 87 -1.53 7.36 -5.25
C GLN A 87 -1.14 6.25 -4.26
N VAL A 88 -2.11 5.56 -3.65
CA VAL A 88 -1.86 4.51 -2.65
C VAL A 88 -2.41 3.18 -3.15
N ALA A 89 -1.53 2.18 -3.28
CA ALA A 89 -1.89 0.80 -3.61
C ALA A 89 -1.91 -0.09 -2.36
N TYR A 90 -2.94 -0.93 -2.25
CA TYR A 90 -3.11 -1.87 -1.15
C TYR A 90 -3.76 -3.17 -1.65
N PRO A 91 -3.03 -3.97 -2.47
CA PRO A 91 -3.59 -5.16 -3.12
C PRO A 91 -4.16 -6.15 -2.10
N LYS A 92 -5.17 -6.92 -2.53
CA LYS A 92 -5.83 -7.91 -1.65
C LYS A 92 -4.97 -9.13 -1.38
N HIS A 93 -4.20 -9.56 -2.38
CA HIS A 93 -3.38 -10.76 -2.30
C HIS A 93 -2.00 -10.54 -2.88
N HIS A 94 -1.03 -11.29 -2.36
CA HIS A 94 0.29 -11.49 -2.94
C HIS A 94 0.77 -12.91 -2.63
N LYS A 95 1.63 -13.45 -3.48
CA LYS A 95 2.32 -14.73 -3.26
C LYS A 95 3.71 -14.47 -2.70
N GLN A 96 4.28 -15.46 -1.99
CA GLN A 96 5.67 -15.37 -1.52
C GLN A 96 6.65 -15.23 -2.70
N SER A 97 6.35 -15.87 -3.83
CA SER A 97 7.11 -15.72 -5.09
C SER A 97 7.14 -14.29 -5.64
N ASP A 98 6.17 -13.45 -5.27
CA ASP A 98 6.09 -12.07 -5.75
C ASP A 98 7.01 -11.13 -4.95
N VAL A 99 7.42 -11.53 -3.74
CA VAL A 99 8.21 -10.68 -2.83
C VAL A 99 9.52 -10.18 -3.45
N PRO A 100 10.35 -11.03 -4.10
CA PRO A 100 11.56 -10.56 -4.78
C PRO A 100 11.26 -9.53 -5.87
N ASP A 101 10.16 -9.71 -6.62
CA ASP A 101 9.75 -8.76 -7.65
C ASP A 101 9.27 -7.44 -7.05
N ILE A 102 8.55 -7.50 -5.94
CA ILE A 102 8.10 -6.32 -5.19
C ILE A 102 9.28 -5.45 -4.79
N TYR A 103 10.31 -6.04 -4.18
CA TYR A 103 11.54 -5.32 -3.81
C TYR A 103 12.31 -4.81 -5.03
N ARG A 104 12.43 -5.61 -6.10
CA ARG A 104 13.11 -5.20 -7.33
C ARG A 104 12.45 -3.98 -7.96
N TYR A 105 11.12 -3.92 -7.95
CA TYR A 105 10.39 -2.79 -8.53
C TYR A 105 10.59 -1.51 -7.71
N SER A 106 10.44 -1.56 -6.38
CA SER A 106 10.68 -0.40 -5.52
C SER A 106 12.13 0.12 -5.61
N ALA A 107 13.10 -0.74 -5.92
CA ALA A 107 14.49 -0.34 -6.08
C ALA A 107 14.82 0.23 -7.48
N LYS A 108 14.00 -0.09 -8.49
CA LYS A 108 14.23 0.33 -9.89
C LYS A 108 13.60 1.68 -10.21
N THR A 109 12.53 2.07 -9.53
CA THR A 109 11.91 3.36 -9.78
C THR A 109 12.77 4.46 -9.13
N LYS A 110 13.47 5.23 -9.96
CA LYS A 110 14.18 6.46 -9.58
C LYS A 110 13.45 7.68 -10.10
#